data_AF-A0A660A7L4-F1
#
_entry.id   AF-A0A660A7L4-F1
#
_cell.length_a   1.000
_cell.length_b   1.000
_cell.length_c   1.000
_cell.angle_alpha   90.00
_cell.angle_beta   90.00
_cell.angle_gamma   90.00
#
_symmetry.space_group_name_H-M   'P 1'
#
loop_
_entity.id
_entity.type
_entity.pdbx_description
1 polymer ?
#
loop_
_entity_poly.entity_id
_entity_poly.type
_entity_poly.pdbx_seq_one_letter_code
_entity_poly.pdbx_strand_id
1 'polypeptide(L)' 'MSNFPQKLREERKKRGYTQDEMSKLLAIGQSAYAKWENGRTEPTLENVVKLAKIFDTTTDELLGRQVDFGDKIIFNIT' A
#
# COMPACT_ATOMS: atom_id res chain seq x y z
N MET A 1 -0.42 13.26 7.83
CA MET A 1 0.49 12.13 8.14
C MET A 1 0.00 10.92 7.37
N SER A 2 0.83 10.32 6.52
CA SER A 2 0.47 9.05 5.85
C SER A 2 0.50 7.94 6.89
N ASN A 3 -0.66 7.33 7.19
CA ASN A 3 -0.73 6.18 8.09
C ASN A 3 -0.83 4.89 7.26
N PHE A 4 0.26 4.53 6.58
CA PHE A 4 0.34 3.30 5.78
C PHE A 4 -0.09 2.04 6.56
N PRO A 5 0.33 1.80 7.82
CA PRO A 5 -0.15 0.68 8.62
C PRO A 5 -1.68 0.65 8.80
N GLN A 6 -2.29 1.80 9.07
CA GLN A 6 -3.74 1.91 9.19
C GLN A 6 -4.44 1.68 7.85
N LYS A 7 -3.94 2.27 6.76
CA LYS A 7 -4.49 2.11 5.41
C LYS A 7 -4.47 0.64 4.96
N LEU A 8 -3.37 -0.06 5.24
CA LEU A 8 -3.23 -1.50 5.00
C LEU A 8 -4.32 -2.30 5.73
N ARG A 9 -4.53 -1.99 7.02
CA ARG A 9 -5.56 -2.64 7.84
C ARG A 9 -6.98 -2.34 7.35
N GLU A 10 -7.24 -1.11 6.93
CA GLU A 10 -8.53 -0.69 6.39
C GLU A 10 -8.84 -1.40 5.08
N GLU A 11 -7.92 -1.40 4.11
CA GLU A 11 -8.11 -2.05 2.81
C GLU A 11 -8.29 -3.57 2.95
N ARG A 12 -7.56 -4.20 3.89
CA ARG A 12 -7.74 -5.61 4.22
C ARG A 12 -9.14 -5.87 4.77
N LYS A 13 -9.56 -5.11 5.79
CA LYS A 13 -10.87 -5.28 6.44
C LYS A 13 -12.02 -5.00 5.47
N LYS A 14 -11.89 -4.01 4.60
CA LYS A 14 -12.85 -3.68 3.54
C LYS A 14 -13.14 -4.88 2.62
N ARG A 15 -12.15 -5.76 2.43
CA ARG A 15 -12.25 -6.98 1.61
C ARG A 15 -12.60 -8.24 2.40
N GLY A 16 -12.80 -8.13 3.71
CA GLY A 16 -13.15 -9.27 4.56
C GLY A 16 -12.01 -10.25 4.83
N TYR A 17 -10.76 -9.91 4.50
CA TYR A 17 -9.63 -10.81 4.71
C TYR A 17 -9.08 -10.76 6.14
N THR A 18 -8.67 -11.91 6.65
CA THR A 18 -7.82 -12.06 7.83
C THR A 18 -6.36 -11.72 7.49
N GLN A 19 -5.53 -11.47 8.52
CA GLN A 19 -4.09 -11.28 8.33
C GLN A 19 -3.41 -12.52 7.74
N ASP A 20 -3.91 -13.71 8.07
CA ASP A 20 -3.40 -14.98 7.53
C ASP A 20 -3.71 -15.10 6.02
N GLU A 21 -4.96 -14.86 5.61
CA GLU A 21 -5.35 -14.87 4.20
C GLU A 21 -4.56 -13.86 3.36
N MET A 22 -4.38 -12.63 3.87
CA MET A 22 -3.54 -11.65 3.18
C MET A 22 -2.08 -12.10 3.06
N SER A 23 -1.53 -12.72 4.10
CA SER A 23 -0.16 -13.22 4.05
C SER A 23 0.02 -14.31 3.00
N LYS A 24 -0.99 -15.18 2.83
CA LYS A 24 -1.02 -16.21 1.79
C LYS A 24 -1.08 -15.61 0.39
N LEU A 25 -1.93 -14.60 0.16
CA LEU A 25 -2.01 -13.87 -1.12
C LEU A 25 -0.69 -13.19 -1.50
N LEU A 26 0.07 -12.75 -0.50
CA LEU A 26 1.36 -12.08 -0.67
C LEU A 26 2.56 -13.04 -0.73
N ALA A 27 2.32 -14.34 -0.47
CA ALA A 27 3.36 -15.36 -0.31
C ALA A 27 4.42 -14.98 0.75
N ILE A 28 3.98 -14.49 1.91
CA ILE A 28 4.81 -14.11 3.06
C ILE A 28 4.32 -14.77 4.34
N GLY A 29 5.09 -14.71 5.42
CA GLY A 29 4.63 -15.15 6.73
C GLY A 29 3.60 -14.18 7.35
N GLN A 30 2.58 -14.72 8.02
CA GLN A 30 1.57 -13.94 8.75
C GLN A 30 2.17 -12.92 9.73
N SER A 31 3.25 -13.31 10.44
CA SER A 31 3.97 -12.41 11.36
C SER A 31 4.54 -11.18 10.65
N ALA A 32 5.02 -11.32 9.40
CA ALA A 32 5.52 -10.20 8.62
C ALA A 32 4.39 -9.23 8.28
N TYR A 33 3.25 -9.76 7.79
CA TYR A 33 2.08 -8.94 7.50
C TYR A 33 1.54 -8.22 8.74
N ALA A 34 1.46 -8.92 9.88
CA ALA A 34 1.03 -8.33 11.14
C ALA A 34 1.98 -7.22 11.62
N LYS A 35 3.30 -7.35 11.41
CA LYS A 35 4.27 -6.29 11.73
C LYS A 35 4.04 -5.04 10.88
N TRP A 36 3.67 -5.18 9.61
CA TRP A 36 3.34 -4.05 8.74
C TRP A 36 2.11 -3.28 9.22
N GLU A 37 1.02 -3.96 9.55
CA GLU A 37 -0.20 -3.30 10.08
C GLU A 37 0.00 -2.63 11.45
N ASN A 38 1.01 -3.07 12.19
CA ASN A 38 1.35 -2.50 13.50
C ASN A 38 2.50 -1.48 13.41
N GLY A 39 2.96 -1.14 12.20
CA GLY A 39 4.04 -0.17 12.00
C GLY A 39 5.39 -0.59 12.58
N ARG A 40 5.63 -1.90 12.75
CA ARG A 40 6.87 -2.43 13.34
C ARG A 40 7.98 -2.64 12.30
N THR A 41 7.59 -2.93 11.06
CA THR A 41 8.49 -3.08 9.91
C THR A 41 7.78 -2.58 8.66
N GLU A 42 8.53 -2.38 7.59
CA GLU A 42 7.99 -1.96 6.30
C GLU A 42 8.00 -3.13 5.29
N PRO A 43 7.06 -3.15 4.32
CA PRO A 43 7.13 -4.04 3.18
C PRO A 43 8.22 -3.62 2.20
N THR A 44 8.73 -4.57 1.42
CA THR A 44 9.57 -4.26 0.25
C THR A 44 8.76 -3.55 -0.84
N LEU A 45 9.43 -2.88 -1.77
CA LEU A 45 8.77 -2.27 -2.93
C LEU A 45 7.94 -3.29 -3.73
N GLU A 46 8.47 -4.49 -3.93
CA GLU A 46 7.75 -5.58 -4.60
C GLU A 46 6.43 -5.91 -3.87
N ASN A 47 6.45 -5.97 -2.54
CA ASN A 47 5.26 -6.22 -1.74
C ASN A 47 4.27 -5.05 -1.79
N VAL A 48 4.76 -3.80 -1.85
CA VAL A 48 3.89 -2.63 -2.06
C VAL A 48 3.17 -2.70 -3.42
N VAL A 49 3.86 -3.13 -4.48
CA VAL A 49 3.24 -3.34 -5.80
C VAL A 49 2.21 -4.47 -5.75
N LYS A 50 2.50 -5.58 -5.05
CA LYS A 50 1.52 -6.68 -4.88
C LYS A 50 0.29 -6.21 -4.10
N LEU A 51 0.48 -5.46 -3.02
CA LEU A 51 -0.61 -4.88 -2.23
C LEU A 51 -1.49 -3.96 -3.08
N ALA A 52 -0.88 -3.07 -3.87
CA ALA A 52 -1.61 -2.20 -4.78
C ALA A 52 -2.50 -2.99 -5.76
N LYS A 53 -1.98 -4.09 -6.32
CA LYS A 53 -2.75 -4.99 -7.20
C LYS A 53 -3.90 -5.70 -6.47
N ILE A 54 -3.64 -6.26 -5.27
CA ILE A 54 -4.67 -6.96 -4.47
C ILE A 54 -5.77 -5.99 -4.02
N PHE A 55 -5.38 -4.76 -3.71
CA PHE A 55 -6.28 -3.72 -3.24
C PHE A 55 -6.85 -2.83 -4.35
N ASP A 56 -6.60 -3.15 -5.61
CA ASP A 56 -7.12 -2.41 -6.77
C ASP A 56 -6.96 -0.88 -6.59
N THR A 57 -5.73 -0.46 -6.29
CA THR A 57 -5.35 0.92 -5.99
C THR A 57 -3.94 1.20 -6.50
N THR A 58 -3.52 2.46 -6.52
CA THR A 58 -2.14 2.82 -6.85
C THR A 58 -1.21 2.72 -5.65
N THR A 59 0.09 2.61 -5.90
CA THR A 59 1.09 2.68 -4.83
C THR A 59 1.10 4.04 -4.14
N ASP A 60 0.81 5.13 -4.85
CA ASP A 60 0.74 6.48 -4.29
C ASP A 60 -0.43 6.62 -3.31
N GLU A 61 -1.63 6.16 -3.69
CA GLU A 61 -2.79 6.13 -2.80
C GLU A 61 -2.53 5.26 -1.56
N LEU A 62 -1.92 4.09 -1.74
CA LEU A 62 -1.61 3.19 -0.64
C LEU A 62 -0.60 3.80 0.32
N LEU A 63 0.40 4.53 -0.20
CA LEU A 63 1.42 5.24 0.57
C LEU A 63 0.94 6.63 1.06
N GLY A 64 -0.32 6.99 0.82
CA GLY A 64 -0.89 8.28 1.25
C GLY A 64 -0.24 9.49 0.58
N ARG A 65 0.34 9.31 -0.61
CA ARG A 65 0.84 10.41 -1.44
C ARG A 65 -0.33 11.03 -2.20
N GLN A 66 -0.61 12.29 -1.92
CA GLN A 66 -1.42 13.11 -2.79
C GLN A 66 -0.50 13.68 -3.85
N VAL A 67 -0.75 13.31 -5.09
CA VAL A 67 0.01 13.81 -6.23
C VAL A 67 -0.58 15.16 -6.61
N ASP A 68 -0.03 16.23 -6.04
CA ASP A 68 -0.24 17.59 -6.53
C ASP A 68 0.95 17.96 -7.41
N PHE A 69 0.74 17.94 -8.73
CA PHE A 69 1.77 18.33 -9.67
C PHE A 69 1.84 19.86 -9.86
N GLY A 70 0.94 20.65 -9.25
CA GLY A 70 0.78 22.09 -9.51
C GLY A 70 0.50 22.42 -10.99
N ASP A 71 0.54 23.71 -11.32
CA ASP A 71 0.60 24.19 -12.71
C ASP A 71 1.97 23.84 -13.31
N LYS A 72 2.19 22.58 -13.67
CA LYS A 72 3.36 22.21 -14.46
C LYS A 72 3.27 22.91 -15.81
N ILE A 73 4.08 23.96 -15.94
CA ILE A 73 4.41 24.61 -17.20
C ILE A 73 4.73 23.51 -18.21
N ILE A 74 3.89 23.39 -19.23
CA ILE A 74 4.19 22.65 -20.44
C ILE A 74 5.38 23.40 -21.04
N PHE A 75 6.60 22.88 -20.86
CA PHE A 75 7.70 23.29 -21.70
C PHE A 75 7.30 22.92 -23.11
N ASN A 76 6.94 23.92 -23.91
CA ASN A 76 6.75 23.77 -25.34
C ASN A 76 8.01 23.10 -25.89
N ILE A 77 7.88 21.82 -26.22
CA ILE A 77 8.93 21.09 -26.92
C ILE A 77 8.98 21.73 -28.31
N THR A 78 10.10 22.38 -28.60
CA THR A 78 10.43 22.85 -29.95
C THR A 78 10.91 21.66 -30.78
#